data_AF-A0A2R9SX29-F1
#
_entry.id   AF-A0A2R9SX29-F1
#
_cell.length_a   1.000
_cell.length_b   1.000
_cell.length_c   1.000
_cell.angle_alpha   90.00
_cell.angle_beta   90.00
_cell.angle_gamma   90.00
#
_symmetry.space_group_name_H-M   'P 1'
#
loop_
_entity.id
_entity.type
_entity.pdbx_description
1 polymer ?
#
loop_
_entity_poly.entity_id
_entity_poly.type
_entity_poly.pdbx_seq_one_letter_code
_entity_poly.pdbx_strand_id
1 'polypeptide(L)' 'MLVKVLDVFEELAFIQRVEGQITFIPKPEKKPLDASRHFRELSDLADMEQHLLHAGTEQLTQWMMSRTKGVS' A
#
# COMPACT_ATOMS: atom_id res chain seq x y z
N MET A 1 -6.14 -9.12 -1.19
CA MET A 1 -4.84 -8.81 -0.55
C MET A 1 -3.66 -9.37 -1.33
N LEU A 2 -3.58 -10.68 -1.56
CA LEU A 2 -2.41 -11.31 -2.19
C LEU A 2 -2.07 -10.77 -3.59
N VAL A 3 -3.08 -10.52 -4.43
CA VAL A 3 -2.89 -9.94 -5.78
C VAL A 3 -2.27 -8.54 -5.71
N LYS A 4 -2.75 -7.68 -4.81
CA LYS A 4 -2.21 -6.31 -4.63
C LYS A 4 -0.75 -6.32 -4.18
N VAL A 5 -0.37 -7.28 -3.35
CA VAL A 5 1.02 -7.45 -2.91
C VAL A 5 1.89 -7.87 -4.09
N LEU A 6 1.44 -8.81 -4.92
CA LEU A 6 2.14 -9.19 -6.14
C LEU A 6 2.32 -8.01 -7.11
N ASP A 7 1.32 -7.13 -7.23
CA ASP A 7 1.43 -5.91 -8.05
C ASP A 7 2.53 -4.97 -7.53
N VAL A 8 2.70 -4.84 -6.21
CA VAL A 8 3.82 -4.08 -5.60
C VAL A 8 5.17 -4.71 -5.94
N PHE A 9 5.28 -6.04 -5.82
CA PHE A 9 6.53 -6.75 -6.17
C PHE A 9 6.86 -6.63 -7.66
N GLU A 10 5.86 -6.55 -8.53
CA GLU A 10 6.01 -6.33 -9.96
C GLU A 10 6.48 -4.90 -10.27
N GLU A 11 5.87 -3.88 -9.65
CA GLU A 11 6.31 -2.47 -9.76
C GLU A 11 7.74 -2.24 -9.28
N LEU A 12 8.13 -2.94 -8.21
CA LEU A 12 9.47 -2.88 -7.65
C LEU A 12 10.47 -3.79 -8.39
N ALA A 13 10.06 -4.41 -9.51
CA ALA A 13 10.89 -5.26 -10.35
C ALA A 13 11.50 -6.48 -9.63
N PHE A 14 10.84 -6.97 -8.57
CA PHE A 14 11.20 -8.24 -7.91
C PHE A 14 10.64 -9.45 -8.65
N ILE A 15 9.45 -9.28 -9.23
CA ILE A 15 8.80 -10.29 -10.06
C ILE A 15 8.38 -9.67 -11.39
N GLN A 16 8.15 -10.51 -12.38
CA GLN A 16 7.52 -10.13 -13.64
C GLN A 16 6.45 -11.17 -13.97
N ARG A 17 5.33 -10.74 -14.56
CA ARG A 17 4.35 -11.67 -15.14
C ARG A 17 4.59 -11.80 -16.64
N VAL A 18 4.95 -13.00 -17.05
CA VAL A 18 5.11 -13.35 -18.46
C VAL A 18 4.18 -14.52 -18.75
N GLU A 19 3.29 -14.36 -19.72
CA GLU A 19 2.34 -15.41 -20.15
C GLU A 19 1.49 -15.99 -19.00
N GLY A 20 1.12 -15.14 -18.03
CA GLY A 20 0.33 -15.56 -16.85
C GLY A 20 1.14 -16.29 -15.78
N GLN A 21 2.45 -16.45 -15.96
CA GLN A 21 3.36 -17.02 -14.96
C GLN A 21 4.19 -15.94 -14.28
N ILE A 22 4.37 -16.08 -12.97
CA ILE A 22 5.21 -15.20 -12.15
C ILE A 22 6.65 -15.72 -12.22
N THR A 23 7.58 -14.91 -12.71
CA THR A 23 9.02 -15.19 -12.66
C THR A 23 9.73 -14.22 -11.73
N PHE A 24 10.67 -14.73 -10.95
CA PHE A 24 11.49 -13.92 -10.04
C PHE A 24 12.66 -13.31 -10.79
N ILE A 25 12.91 -12.02 -10.59
CA ILE A 25 14.06 -11.34 -11.17
C ILE A 25 15.26 -11.53 -10.21
N PRO A 26 16.36 -12.19 -10.64
CA PRO A 26 17.46 -12.56 -9.74
C PRO A 26 18.32 -11.37 -9.27
N LYS A 27 18.20 -10.20 -9.92
CA LYS A 27 18.83 -8.93 -9.51
C LYS A 27 17.82 -7.79 -9.67
N PRO A 28 16.84 -7.70 -8.77
CA PRO A 28 15.87 -6.63 -8.82
C PRO A 28 16.55 -5.30 -8.53
N GLU A 29 16.13 -4.24 -9.21
CA GLU A 29 16.52 -2.89 -8.82
C GLU A 29 15.97 -2.63 -7.42
N LYS A 30 16.83 -2.19 -6.48
CA LYS A 30 16.40 -1.83 -5.11
C LYS A 30 15.65 -0.50 -5.14
N LYS A 31 14.48 -0.49 -5.77
CA LYS A 31 13.56 0.64 -5.76
C LYS A 31 12.98 0.77 -4.36
N PRO A 32 12.85 2.00 -3.84
CA PRO A 32 12.30 2.20 -2.51
C PRO A 32 10.79 1.91 -2.54
N LEU A 33 10.25 1.35 -1.44
CA LEU A 33 8.86 0.84 -1.37
C LEU A 33 7.81 1.93 -1.63
N ASP A 34 8.13 3.16 -1.27
CA ASP A 34 7.37 4.38 -1.52
C ASP A 34 7.33 4.78 -3.01
N ALA A 35 8.17 4.20 -3.88
CA ALA A 35 8.05 4.35 -5.33
C ALA A 35 6.85 3.58 -5.90
N SER A 36 6.36 2.56 -5.19
CA SER A 36 5.14 1.83 -5.59
C SER A 36 3.90 2.60 -5.15
N ARG A 37 3.01 2.87 -6.11
CA ARG A 37 1.71 3.51 -5.84
C ARG A 37 0.82 2.56 -5.03
N HIS A 38 0.83 1.29 -5.38
CA HIS A 38 0.05 0.27 -4.69
C HIS A 38 0.51 0.06 -3.24
N PHE A 39 1.80 0.23 -2.95
CA PHE A 39 2.29 0.17 -1.57
C PHE A 39 1.76 1.32 -0.72
N ARG A 40 1.70 2.55 -1.28
CA ARG A 40 1.09 3.70 -0.58
C ARG A 40 -0.40 3.49 -0.33
N GLU A 41 -1.13 3.04 -1.34
CA GLU A 41 -2.57 2.73 -1.20
C GLU A 41 -2.83 1.62 -0.17
N LEU A 42 -1.99 0.59 -0.11
CA LEU A 42 -2.08 -0.46 0.90
C LEU A 42 -1.73 0.06 2.30
N SER A 43 -0.73 0.92 2.42
CA SER A 43 -0.34 1.54 3.69
C SER A 43 -1.45 2.46 4.22
N ASP A 44 -2.05 3.27 3.35
CA ASP A 44 -3.18 4.14 3.70
C ASP A 44 -4.41 3.34 4.16
N LEU A 45 -4.66 2.17 3.54
CA LEU A 45 -5.73 1.27 3.93
C LEU A 45 -5.44 0.58 5.27
N ALA A 46 -4.20 0.11 5.46
CA ALA A 46 -3.78 -0.53 6.71
C ALA A 46 -3.80 0.47 7.89
N ASP A 47 -3.36 1.71 7.66
CA ASP A 47 -3.47 2.79 8.63
C ASP A 47 -4.93 3.04 8.99
N MET A 48 -5.82 3.12 7.98
CA MET A 48 -7.24 3.34 8.22
C MET A 48 -7.87 2.18 9.00
N GLU A 49 -7.54 0.93 8.66
CA GLU A 49 -8.01 -0.27 9.36
C GLU A 49 -7.54 -0.29 10.82
N GLN A 50 -6.27 0.07 11.07
CA GLN A 50 -5.74 0.16 12.43
C GLN A 50 -6.49 1.21 13.25
N HIS A 51 -6.74 2.39 12.68
CA HIS A 51 -7.49 3.45 13.34
C HIS A 51 -8.96 3.07 13.57
N LEU A 52 -9.59 2.33 12.65
CA LEU A 52 -10.98 1.85 12.81
C LEU A 52 -11.12 0.74 13.85
N LEU A 53 -10.15 -0.16 13.95
CA LEU A 53 -10.19 -1.30 14.88
C LEU A 53 -9.74 -0.95 16.29
N HIS A 54 -8.79 -0.01 16.45
CA HIS A 54 -8.15 0.26 17.74
C HIS A 54 -8.49 1.63 18.34
N ALA A 55 -9.09 2.55 17.58
CA ALA A 55 -9.38 3.88 18.08
C ALA A 55 -10.85 3.98 18.54
N GLY A 56 -11.06 4.56 19.72
CA GLY A 56 -12.39 4.93 20.19
C GLY A 56 -13.03 6.01 19.30
N THR A 57 -14.35 6.17 19.38
CA THR A 57 -15.17 7.04 18.50
C THR A 57 -14.62 8.48 18.37
N GLU A 58 -14.06 9.04 19.44
CA GLU A 58 -13.46 10.39 19.43
C GLU A 58 -12.17 10.48 18.63
N GLN A 59 -11.29 9.46 18.72
CA GLN A 59 -10.04 9.41 17.97
C GLN A 59 -10.28 9.20 16.48
N LEU A 60 -11.30 8.40 16.12
CA LEU A 60 -11.76 8.27 14.74
C LEU A 60 -12.29 9.60 14.19
N THR A 61 -13.05 10.35 15.00
CA THR A 61 -13.58 11.65 14.60
C THR A 61 -12.46 12.67 14.35
N GLN A 62 -11.44 12.71 15.22
CA GLN A 62 -10.26 13.57 15.04
C GLN A 62 -9.44 13.19 13.80
N TRP A 63 -9.26 11.88 13.56
CA TRP A 63 -8.55 11.37 12.38
C TRP A 63 -9.29 11.67 11.07
N MET A 64 -10.62 11.53 11.05
CA MET A 64 -11.42 11.92 9.88
C MET A 64 -11.33 13.43 9.63
N MET A 65 -11.45 14.25 10.67
CA MET A 65 -11.37 15.72 10.54
C MET A 65 -10.00 16.21 10.07
N SER A 66 -8.91 15.54 10.43
CA SER A 66 -7.56 15.91 9.96
C SER A 66 -7.35 15.61 8.47
N ARG A 67 -7.94 14.52 7.95
CA ARG A 67 -7.93 14.23 6.50
C ARG A 67 -8.79 15.19 5.69
N THR A 68 -9.94 15.65 6.20
CA THR A 68 -10.81 16.59 5.46
C THR A 68 -10.22 18.01 5.38
N LYS A 69 -9.41 18.42 6.36
CA LYS A 69 -8.72 19.74 6.35
C LYS A 69 -7.53 19.83 5.39
N GLY A 70 -7.07 18.71 4.83
CA GLY A 70 -6.01 18.68 3.81
C GLY A 70 -6.50 18.91 2.37
N VAL A 71 -7.80 19.10 2.18
CA VAL A 71 -8.40 19.51 0.89
C VAL A 71 -8.64 21.01 0.94
N SER A 72 -7.65 21.81 0.53
CA SER A 72 -7.78 23.23 0.21
C SER A 72 -6.83 23.59 -0.91
#